data_AF-A0A7J3QY24-F1
#
_entry.id   AF-A0A7J3QY24-F1
#
_cell.length_a   1.000
_cell.length_b   1.000
_cell.length_c   1.000
_cell.angle_alpha   90.00
_cell.angle_beta   90.00
_cell.angle_gamma   90.00
#
_symmetry.space_group_name_H-M   'P 1'
#
loop_
_entity.id
_entity.type
_entity.pdbx_description
1 polymer ?
#
loop_
_entity_poly.entity_id
_entity_poly.type
_entity_poly.pdbx_seq_one_letter_code
_entity_poly.pdbx_strand_id
1 'polypeptide(L)'
;MEEDFANFLEDFCDFLDGLEASIIKMKQQIAKLVGVAEEKPKFSWNPDKIKWEKAQGPSGEFERSDDVNNPEFKAMLKDLAQHNGKLTRNGVFYWVFKNGSTVGRKRRGA
;
A
#
# COMPACT_ATOMS: atom_id res chain seq x y z
N MET A 1 -18.93 -17.12 16.31
CA MET A 1 -17.86 -16.79 17.27
C MET A 1 -16.52 -16.59 16.57
N GLU A 2 -16.02 -17.59 15.82
CA GLU A 2 -14.74 -17.45 15.09
C GLU A 2 -14.85 -16.47 13.90
N GLU A 3 -15.98 -16.50 13.19
CA GLU A 3 -16.30 -15.56 12.10
C GLU A 3 -16.56 -14.12 12.60
N ASP A 4 -17.29 -13.97 13.72
CA ASP A 4 -17.53 -12.67 14.34
C ASP A 4 -16.23 -12.00 14.82
N PHE A 5 -15.30 -12.81 15.33
CA PHE A 5 -13.99 -12.32 15.75
C PHE A 5 -13.11 -11.91 14.56
N ALA A 6 -13.16 -12.66 13.46
CA ALA A 6 -12.47 -12.28 12.23
C ALA A 6 -13.00 -10.95 11.66
N ASN A 7 -14.33 -10.79 11.59
CA ASN A 7 -14.96 -9.55 11.14
C ASN A 7 -14.58 -8.36 12.04
N PHE A 8 -14.57 -8.57 13.36
CA PHE A 8 -14.13 -7.53 14.30
C PHE A 8 -12.68 -7.10 14.07
N LEU A 9 -11.77 -8.05 13.81
CA LEU A 9 -10.38 -7.72 13.52
C LEU A 9 -10.22 -6.97 12.20
N GLU A 10 -11.00 -7.30 11.17
CA GLU A 10 -11.03 -6.57 9.90
C GLU A 10 -11.50 -5.13 10.10
N ASP A 11 -12.64 -4.95 10.77
CA ASP A 11 -13.18 -3.62 11.10
C ASP A 11 -12.20 -2.78 11.94
N PHE A 12 -11.50 -3.43 12.88
CA PHE A 12 -10.51 -2.77 13.72
C PHE A 12 -9.27 -2.35 12.91
N CYS A 13 -8.80 -3.18 11.98
CA CYS A 13 -7.72 -2.82 11.07
C CYS A 13 -8.10 -1.65 10.17
N ASP A 14 -9.31 -1.66 9.58
CA ASP A 14 -9.80 -0.55 8.75
C ASP A 14 -9.90 0.76 9.53
N PHE A 15 -10.31 0.70 10.81
CA PHE A 15 -10.30 1.86 11.69
C PHE A 15 -8.88 2.41 11.92
N LEU A 16 -7.91 1.53 12.19
CA LEU A 16 -6.51 1.93 12.39
C LEU A 16 -5.91 2.57 11.13
N ASP A 17 -6.20 2.01 9.95
CA ASP A 17 -5.78 2.57 8.66
C ASP A 17 -6.38 3.97 8.43
N GLY A 18 -7.64 4.17 8.83
CA GLY A 18 -8.30 5.48 8.81
C GLY A 18 -7.66 6.51 9.75
N LEU A 19 -7.21 6.09 10.94
CA LEU A 19 -6.48 6.95 11.86
C LEU A 19 -5.10 7.32 11.30
N GLU A 20 -4.38 6.37 10.71
CA GLU A 20 -3.07 6.62 10.10
C GLU A 20 -3.19 7.64 8.95
N ALA A 21 -4.18 7.47 8.07
CA ALA A 21 -4.47 8.44 7.00
C ALA A 21 -4.75 9.85 7.56
N SER A 22 -5.51 9.92 8.66
CA SER A 22 -5.83 11.19 9.32
C SER A 22 -4.58 11.86 9.92
N ILE A 23 -3.71 11.08 10.56
CA ILE A 23 -2.43 11.57 11.09
C ILE A 23 -1.53 12.10 9.97
N ILE A 24 -1.43 11.39 8.85
CA ILE A 24 -0.65 11.83 7.68
C ILE A 24 -1.19 13.16 7.15
N LYS A 25 -2.50 13.28 6.97
CA LYS A 25 -3.13 14.52 6.50
C LYS A 25 -2.87 15.69 7.45
N MET A 26 -2.91 15.44 8.75
CA MET A 26 -2.63 16.47 9.75
C MET A 26 -1.16 16.90 9.74
N LYS A 27 -0.22 15.96 9.61
CA LYS A 27 1.21 16.26 9.42
C LYS A 27 1.46 17.12 8.18
N GLN A 28 0.79 16.82 7.06
CA GLN A 28 0.87 17.61 5.84
C GLN A 28 0.35 19.05 6.04
N GLN A 29 -0.76 19.22 6.76
CA GLN A 29 -1.28 20.55 7.08
C GLN A 29 -0.33 21.33 7.98
N ILE A 30 0.25 20.68 8.99
CA ILE A 30 1.27 21.29 9.85
C ILE A 30 2.48 21.71 9.02
N ALA A 31 3.03 20.84 8.17
CA ALA A 31 4.18 21.15 7.32
C ALA A 31 3.93 22.39 6.43
N LYS A 32 2.73 22.52 5.86
CA LYS A 32 2.31 23.72 5.10
C LYS A 32 2.29 24.98 5.94
N LEU A 33 1.83 24.89 7.19
CA LEU A 33 1.76 26.03 8.11
C LEU A 33 3.13 26.45 8.64
N VAL A 34 4.02 25.50 8.91
CA VAL A 34 5.36 25.77 9.48
C VAL A 34 6.45 26.00 8.43
N GLY A 35 6.14 25.92 7.14
CA GLY A 35 7.10 26.17 6.05
C GLY A 35 8.22 25.13 5.96
N VAL A 36 8.05 23.97 6.59
CA VAL A 36 9.02 22.86 6.53
C VAL A 36 8.72 22.08 5.27
N ALA A 37 9.71 21.97 4.37
CA ALA A 37 9.59 21.18 3.14
C ALA A 37 9.05 19.79 3.46
N GLU A 38 8.00 19.38 2.74
CA GLU A 38 7.26 18.14 2.98
C GLU A 38 8.20 16.96 3.25
N GLU A 39 8.25 16.48 4.49
CA GLU A 39 8.65 15.09 4.72
C GLU A 39 7.52 14.26 4.11
N LYS A 40 7.69 13.87 2.84
CA LYS A 40 6.86 12.85 2.19
C LYS A 40 6.64 11.74 3.22
N PRO A 41 5.40 11.26 3.43
CA PRO A 41 5.15 10.19 4.38
C PRO A 41 6.22 9.12 4.16
N LYS A 42 7.03 8.86 5.20
CA LYS A 42 8.03 7.80 5.19
C LYS A 42 7.26 6.50 5.09
N PHE A 43 6.84 6.16 3.88
CA PHE A 43 6.50 4.79 3.54
C PHE A 43 7.70 3.95 3.98
N SER A 44 7.45 2.80 4.60
CA SER A 44 8.55 1.87 4.90
C SER A 44 9.27 1.40 3.62
N TRP A 45 8.72 1.71 2.44
CA TRP A 45 9.22 1.35 1.13
C TRP A 45 8.84 2.37 0.05
N ASN A 46 9.73 2.61 -0.90
CA ASN A 46 9.53 3.51 -2.03
C ASN A 46 9.11 2.74 -3.30
N PRO A 47 7.87 2.95 -3.80
CA PRO A 47 7.39 2.28 -5.02
C PRO A 47 8.18 2.63 -6.28
N ASP A 48 8.80 3.81 -6.38
CA ASP A 48 9.56 4.24 -7.56
C ASP A 48 10.90 3.49 -7.70
N LYS A 49 11.39 2.89 -6.61
CA LYS A 49 12.62 2.10 -6.60
C LYS A 49 12.39 0.63 -6.96
N ILE A 50 11.14 0.20 -7.06
CA ILE A 50 10.75 -1.15 -7.42
C ILE A 50 10.64 -1.24 -8.94
N LYS A 51 11.14 -2.33 -9.54
CA LYS A 51 10.99 -2.55 -10.98
C LYS A 51 9.58 -3.01 -11.28
N TRP A 52 8.85 -2.24 -12.08
CA TRP A 52 7.49 -2.55 -12.50
C TRP A 52 7.45 -2.92 -13.97
N GLU A 53 6.89 -4.09 -14.25
CA GLU A 53 6.62 -4.57 -15.60
C GLU A 53 5.15 -4.37 -15.93
N LYS A 54 4.86 -3.76 -17.08
CA LYS A 54 3.49 -3.66 -17.57
C LYS A 54 2.97 -5.05 -17.96
N ALA A 55 1.79 -5.39 -17.49
CA ALA A 55 1.10 -6.63 -17.79
C ALA A 55 -0.37 -6.33 -18.13
N GLN A 56 -0.96 -7.20 -18.95
CA GLN A 56 -2.35 -7.07 -19.34
C GLN A 56 -3.16 -8.16 -18.67
N GLY A 57 -4.22 -7.75 -17.97
CA GLY A 57 -5.10 -8.65 -17.23
C GLY A 57 -6.53 -8.58 -17.72
N PRO A 58 -7.40 -9.46 -17.19
CA PRO A 58 -8.82 -9.49 -17.55
C PRO A 58 -9.56 -8.18 -17.22
N SER A 59 -9.01 -7.35 -16.33
CA SER A 59 -9.57 -6.04 -15.96
C SER A 59 -8.74 -4.85 -16.47
N GLY A 60 -7.98 -5.05 -17.55
CA GLY A 60 -7.17 -4.01 -18.21
C GLY A 60 -5.68 -4.07 -17.87
N GLU A 61 -4.95 -3.04 -18.27
CA GLU A 61 -3.51 -2.89 -18.01
C GLU A 61 -3.25 -2.70 -16.51
N PHE A 62 -2.23 -3.39 -16.02
CA PHE A 62 -1.69 -3.25 -14.68
C PHE A 62 -0.17 -3.36 -14.72
N GLU A 63 0.47 -3.05 -13.61
CA GLU A 63 1.91 -3.24 -13.46
C GLU A 63 2.16 -4.34 -12.44
N ARG A 64 3.14 -5.21 -12.67
CA ARG A 64 3.55 -6.25 -11.73
C ARG A 64 5.04 -6.15 -11.43
N SER A 65 5.44 -6.65 -10.27
CA SER A 65 6.82 -6.77 -9.88
C SER A 65 7.05 -8.08 -9.15
N ASP A 66 8.16 -8.73 -9.47
CA ASP A 66 8.69 -9.94 -8.83
C ASP A 66 10.13 -9.72 -8.34
N ASP A 67 10.51 -8.45 -8.13
CA ASP A 67 11.87 -8.04 -7.74
C ASP A 67 12.18 -8.35 -6.26
N VAL A 68 12.16 -9.64 -5.92
CA VAL A 68 12.41 -10.21 -4.58
C VAL A 68 13.78 -9.84 -4.01
N ASN A 69 14.71 -9.39 -4.85
CA ASN A 69 16.04 -8.97 -4.43
C ASN A 69 16.09 -7.50 -3.97
N ASN A 70 15.06 -6.72 -4.26
CA ASN A 70 15.00 -5.31 -3.87
C ASN A 70 14.52 -5.16 -2.41
N PRO A 71 15.28 -4.46 -1.54
CA PRO A 71 14.87 -4.24 -0.15
C PRO A 71 13.53 -3.52 -0.03
N GLU A 72 13.21 -2.62 -0.96
CA GLU A 72 11.93 -1.89 -0.98
C GLU A 72 10.77 -2.84 -1.33
N PHE A 73 11.00 -3.80 -2.23
CA PHE A 73 10.00 -4.81 -2.58
C PHE A 73 9.72 -5.76 -1.42
N LYS A 74 10.74 -6.15 -0.65
CA LYS A 74 10.56 -6.96 0.57
C LYS A 74 9.77 -6.20 1.63
N ALA A 75 10.06 -4.92 1.84
CA ALA A 75 9.32 -4.07 2.77
C ALA A 75 7.87 -3.88 2.30
N MET A 76 7.63 -3.71 1.00
CA MET A 76 6.28 -3.70 0.40
C MET A 76 5.54 -5.02 0.59
N LEU A 77 6.19 -6.16 0.37
CA LEU A 77 5.58 -7.48 0.56
C LEU A 77 5.18 -7.71 2.02
N LYS A 78 6.04 -7.31 2.97
CA LYS A 78 5.75 -7.43 4.39
C LYS A 78 4.55 -6.56 4.78
N ASP A 79 4.54 -5.33 4.31
CA ASP A 79 3.46 -4.37 4.53
C ASP A 79 2.15 -4.89 3.89
N LEU A 80 2.18 -5.36 2.65
CA LEU A 80 1.02 -6.02 2.02
C LEU A 80 0.56 -7.25 2.79
N ALA A 81 1.46 -8.10 3.30
CA ALA A 81 1.10 -9.25 4.10
C ALA A 81 0.41 -8.86 5.42
N GLN A 82 0.77 -7.71 6.01
CA GLN A 82 0.09 -7.16 7.18
C GLN A 82 -1.32 -6.66 6.85
N HIS A 83 -1.57 -6.15 5.64
CA HIS A 83 -2.88 -5.71 5.17
C HIS A 83 -3.61 -6.79 4.32
N ASN A 84 -3.55 -8.06 4.70
CA ASN A 84 -4.26 -9.16 4.02
C ASN A 84 -3.98 -9.30 2.51
N GLY A 85 -2.77 -8.92 2.08
CA GLY A 85 -2.30 -9.03 0.71
C GLY A 85 -2.82 -7.96 -0.23
N LYS A 86 -3.49 -6.89 0.26
CA LYS A 86 -4.04 -5.80 -0.57
C LYS A 86 -3.91 -4.47 0.15
N LEU A 87 -3.59 -3.42 -0.58
CA LEU A 87 -3.37 -2.11 0.02
C LEU A 87 -3.63 -1.00 -0.99
N THR A 88 -4.29 0.08 -0.59
CA THR A 88 -4.42 1.28 -1.45
C THR A 88 -3.63 2.42 -0.83
N ARG A 89 -2.64 2.96 -1.55
CA ARG A 89 -1.84 4.11 -1.10
C ARG A 89 -1.61 5.09 -2.25
N ASN A 90 -1.76 6.39 -1.99
CA ASN A 90 -1.63 7.47 -2.98
C ASN A 90 -2.43 7.26 -4.29
N GLY A 91 -3.66 6.71 -4.20
CA GLY A 91 -4.47 6.42 -5.39
C GLY A 91 -3.97 5.24 -6.23
N VAL A 92 -2.98 4.49 -5.74
CA VAL A 92 -2.52 3.25 -6.35
C VAL A 92 -2.96 2.08 -5.48
N PHE A 93 -3.65 1.13 -6.10
CA PHE A 93 -4.02 -0.14 -5.52
C PHE A 93 -2.91 -1.15 -5.74
N TYR A 94 -2.43 -1.77 -4.67
CA TYR A 94 -1.41 -2.80 -4.64
C TYR A 94 -2.03 -4.12 -4.15
N TRP A 95 -1.60 -5.25 -4.70
CA TRP A 95 -2.04 -6.56 -4.24
C TRP A 95 -0.97 -7.63 -4.46
N VAL A 96 -0.95 -8.66 -3.62
CA VAL A 96 -0.10 -9.84 -3.78
C VAL A 96 -0.83 -10.88 -4.62
N PHE A 97 -0.13 -11.51 -5.55
CA PHE A 97 -0.65 -12.63 -6.34
C PHE A 97 -0.72 -13.91 -5.50
N LYS A 98 -1.51 -14.90 -5.95
CA LYS A 98 -1.64 -16.20 -5.26
C LYS A 98 -0.31 -16.96 -5.07
N ASN A 99 0.72 -16.61 -5.84
CA ASN A 99 2.06 -17.18 -5.70
C ASN A 99 2.85 -16.59 -4.51
N GLY A 100 2.32 -15.59 -3.80
CA GLY A 100 2.90 -14.97 -2.61
C GLY A 100 4.17 -14.14 -2.84
N SER A 101 4.70 -14.13 -4.06
CA SER A 101 6.01 -13.55 -4.38
C SER A 101 5.94 -12.45 -5.45
N THR A 102 4.80 -12.30 -6.12
CA THR A 102 4.56 -11.25 -7.12
C THR A 102 3.56 -10.25 -6.57
N VAL A 103 3.83 -8.97 -6.78
CA VAL A 103 2.94 -7.87 -6.41
C VAL A 103 2.45 -7.17 -7.67
N GLY A 104 1.14 -6.94 -7.75
CA GLY A 104 0.53 -6.08 -8.75
C GLY A 104 0.27 -4.70 -8.19
N ARG A 105 0.31 -3.69 -9.05
CA ARG A 105 -0.20 -2.34 -8.77
C ARG A 105 -1.05 -1.82 -9.93
N LYS A 106 -2.04 -0.99 -9.61
CA LYS A 106 -2.91 -0.31 -10.57
C LYS A 106 -3.39 1.02 -10.01
N ARG A 107 -3.40 2.09 -10.80
CA ARG A 107 -4.02 3.35 -10.38
C ARG A 107 -5.54 3.19 -10.26
N ARG A 108 -6.12 3.57 -9.12
CA ARG A 108 -7.56 3.65 -8.91
C ARG A 108 -8.00 5.07 -9.28
N GLY A 109 -8.68 5.20 -10.41
CA GLY A 109 -9.19 6.47 -10.92
C GLY A 109 -8.26 7.15 -11.93
N ALA A 110 -8.61 7.01 -13.20
CA ALA A 110 -8.60 8.12 -14.15
C ALA A 110 -10.06 8.31 -14.59
#